data_AF-A0A353LTL3-F1
#
_entry.id   AF-A0A353LTL3-F1
#
_cell.length_a   1.000
_cell.length_b   1.000
_cell.length_c   1.000
_cell.angle_alpha   90.00
_cell.angle_beta   90.00
_cell.angle_gamma   90.00
#
_symmetry.space_group_name_H-M   'P 1'
#
loop_
_entity.id
_entity.type
_entity.pdbx_description
1 polymer ?
#
loop_
_entity_poly.entity_id
_entity_poly.type
_entity_poly.pdbx_seq_one_letter_code
_entity_poly.pdbx_strand_id
1 'polypeptide(L)' 'LGRQALHAAVLGFIHPESGRKLRFESALPHDLHELVNSFEQL' A
#
# COMPACT_ATOMS: atom_id res chain seq x y z
N LEU A 1 -3.06 13.19 -9.58
CA LEU A 1 -3.36 12.58 -8.27
C LEU A 1 -4.62 13.14 -7.62
N GLY A 2 -4.73 14.45 -7.36
CA GLY A 2 -5.95 15.00 -6.75
C GLY A 2 -6.21 14.53 -5.30
N ARG A 3 -5.24 13.83 -4.71
CA ARG A 3 -5.21 13.30 -3.34
C ARG A 3 -3.76 13.20 -2.85
N GLN A 4 -3.57 12.86 -1.58
CA GLN A 4 -2.23 12.61 -1.03
C GLN A 4 -1.53 11.43 -1.72
N ALA A 5 -0.22 11.55 -1.92
CA ALA A 5 0.65 10.47 -2.37
C ALA A 5 0.94 9.47 -1.23
N LEU A 6 -0.13 8.89 -0.66
CA LEU A 6 -0.09 7.98 0.48
C LEU A 6 -0.87 6.71 0.14
N HIS A 7 -0.31 5.56 0.51
CA HIS A 7 -0.94 4.24 0.36
C HIS A 7 -0.49 3.30 1.48
N ALA A 8 -1.44 2.72 2.20
CA ALA A 8 -1.18 1.67 3.19
C ALA A 8 -1.02 0.32 2.48
N ALA A 9 0.20 0.01 2.03
CA ALA A 9 0.49 -1.20 1.27
C ALA A 9 0.36 -2.51 2.07
N VAL A 10 0.55 -2.42 3.39
CA VAL A 10 0.55 -3.58 4.28
C VAL A 10 -0.30 -3.27 5.50
N LEU A 11 -1.21 -4.19 5.83
CA LEU A 11 -1.92 -4.21 7.11
C LEU A 11 -1.54 -5.49 7.85
N GLY A 12 -1.05 -5.35 9.08
CA GLY A 12 -0.69 -6.48 9.93
C GLY A 12 -1.25 -6.33 11.32
N PHE A 13 -1.84 -7.39 11.86
CA PHE A 13 -2.34 -7.44 13.24
C PHE A 13 -2.44 -8.88 13.76
N ILE A 14 -2.64 -9.01 15.07
CA ILE A 14 -2.92 -10.30 15.72
C ILE A 14 -4.43 -10.55 15.66
N HIS A 15 -4.85 -11.69 15.11
CA HIS A 15 -6.26 -12.08 15.08
C HIS A 15 -6.82 -12.16 16.51
N PRO A 16 -7.90 -11.44 16.84
CA PRO A 16 -8.33 -11.24 18.22
C PRO A 16 -8.80 -12.54 18.90
N GLU A 17 -9.36 -13.49 18.15
CA GLU A 17 -9.84 -14.76 18.70
C GLU A 17 -8.78 -15.88 18.65
N SER A 18 -7.95 -15.91 17.61
CA SER A 18 -7.06 -17.06 17.34
C SER A 18 -5.60 -16.80 17.69
N GLY A 19 -5.23 -15.56 18.02
CA GLY A 19 -3.85 -15.16 18.32
C GLY A 19 -2.88 -15.24 17.14
N ARG A 20 -3.35 -15.63 15.94
CA ARG A 20 -2.51 -15.76 14.75
C ARG A 20 -2.09 -14.39 14.23
N LYS A 21 -0.83 -14.26 13.83
CA LYS A 21 -0.34 -13.10 13.05
C LYS A 21 -0.99 -13.14 11.67
N LEU A 22 -1.73 -12.09 11.32
CA LEU A 22 -2.30 -11.88 9.99
C LEU A 22 -1.54 -10.77 9.28
N ARG A 23 -1.38 -10.93 7.97
CA ARG A 23 -0.78 -9.93 7.09
C ARG A 23 -1.59 -9.87 5.81
N PHE A 24 -1.94 -8.65 5.43
CA PHE A 24 -2.67 -8.32 4.22
C PHE A 24 -1.82 -7.35 3.41
N GLU A 25 -1.87 -7.51 2.10
CA GLU A 25 -1.11 -6.70 1.16
C GLU A 25 -2.02 -6.25 0.03
N SER A 26 -1.78 -5.04 -0.46
CA SER A 26 -2.42 -4.51 -1.66
C SER A 26 -1.36 -3.99 -2.61
N ALA A 27 -1.61 -4.18 -3.92
CA ALA A 27 -0.77 -3.60 -4.95
C ALA A 27 -0.82 -2.07 -4.91
N LEU A 28 0.27 -1.43 -5.36
CA LEU A 28 0.34 0.01 -5.48
C LEU A 28 -0.77 0.51 -6.44
N PRO A 29 -1.59 1.49 -6.04
CA PRO A 29 -2.62 2.06 -6.91
C PRO A 29 -2.02 2.65 -8.19
N HIS A 30 -2.77 2.56 -9.30
CA HIS A 30 -2.32 2.97 -10.62
C HIS A 30 -1.83 4.42 -10.67
N ASP A 31 -2.52 5.34 -10.01
CA ASP A 31 -2.17 6.76 -9.95
C ASP A 31 -0.82 7.04 -9.25
N LEU A 32 -0.46 6.24 -8.23
CA LEU A 32 0.85 6.31 -7.58
C LEU A 32 1.92 5.59 -8.39
N HIS A 33 1.55 4.54 -9.11
CA HIS A 33 2.45 3.87 -10.05
C HIS A 33 2.90 4.84 -11.16
N GLU A 34 1.97 5.59 -11.74
CA GLU A 34 2.29 6.63 -12.73
C GLU A 34 3.16 7.74 -12.16
N LEU A 35 2.88 8.18 -10.92
CA LEU A 35 3.71 9.18 -10.25
C LEU A 35 5.16 8.70 -10.09
N VAL A 36 5.37 7.48 -9.59
CA VAL A 36 6.71 6.90 -9.42
C VAL A 36 7.44 6.83 -10.77
N ASN A 37 6.78 6.28 -11.79
CA ASN A 37 7.34 6.18 -13.14
C ASN A 37 7.77 7.55 -13.70
N SER A 38 7.04 8.63 -13.38
CA SER A 38 7.39 9.97 -13.85
C SER A 38 8.69 10.53 -13.25
N PHE A 39 9.08 10.08 -12.04
CA PHE A 39 10.33 10.47 -11.40
C PHE A 39 11.51 9.60 -11.82
N GLU A 40 11.28 8.32 -12.12
CA GLU A 40 12.32 7.40 -12.57
C GLU A 40 12.82 7.66 -13.99
N GLN A 41 12.06 8.43 -14.78
CA GLN A 41 12.39 8.81 -16.16
C GLN A 41 13.19 10.13 -16.26
N LEU A 42 13.54 10.74 -15.13
CA LEU A 42 14.39 11.94 -15.03
C LEU A 42 15.85 11.57 -14.78
#